data_AF-A0A7C5LQA6-F1
#
_entry.id   AF-A0A7C5LQA6-F1
#
_cell.length_a   1.000
_cell.length_b   1.000
_cell.length_c   1.000
_cell.angle_alpha   90.00
_cell.angle_beta   90.00
_cell.angle_gamma   90.00
#
_symmetry.space_group_name_H-M   'P 1'
#
loop_
_entity.id
_entity.type
_entity.pdbx_description
1 polymer ?
#
loop_
_entity_poly.entity_id
_entity_poly.type
_entity_poly.pdbx_seq_one_letter_code
_entity_poly.pdbx_strand_id
1 'polypeptide(L)'
;MFFAGLLALLPSAALPASWKHGQSRGLDVYEAKTDGGAMRLVCDPDRVFGSTPNTSLIVEMPKEKDPKRIVFLARNGQQAHFVPVNGIVLMNDQKPEEWRKMLDMIKKGGEFAVVTANDSMTFELEPIGSLRCE
;
A
#
# COMPACT_ATOMS: atom_id res chain seq x y z
N MET A 1 4.80 -15.48 -54.76
CA MET A 1 3.92 -14.94 -53.71
C MET A 1 4.59 -15.17 -52.37
N PHE A 2 5.15 -14.13 -51.75
CA PHE A 2 5.67 -14.19 -50.37
C PHE A 2 4.92 -13.12 -49.57
N PHE A 3 4.02 -13.54 -48.69
CA PHE A 3 3.42 -12.66 -47.68
C PHE A 3 4.35 -12.67 -46.47
N ALA A 4 5.12 -11.59 -46.29
CA ALA A 4 5.85 -11.34 -45.06
C ALA A 4 4.87 -10.77 -44.03
N GLY A 5 4.45 -11.62 -43.08
CA GLY A 5 3.63 -11.20 -41.94
C GLY A 5 4.49 -10.41 -40.96
N LEU A 6 4.21 -9.11 -40.82
CA LEU A 6 4.80 -8.25 -39.81
C LEU A 6 4.14 -8.57 -38.46
N LEU A 7 4.82 -9.33 -37.59
CA LEU A 7 4.40 -9.47 -36.19
C LEU A 7 4.71 -8.15 -35.46
N ALA A 8 3.69 -7.35 -35.19
CA ALA A 8 3.81 -6.22 -34.29
C ALA A 8 3.93 -6.72 -32.84
N LEU A 9 5.09 -6.49 -32.23
CA LEU A 9 5.30 -6.64 -30.78
C LEU A 9 4.54 -5.52 -30.07
N LEU A 10 3.34 -5.80 -29.57
CA LEU A 10 2.62 -4.89 -28.68
C LEU A 10 3.31 -4.92 -27.30
N PRO A 11 3.69 -3.77 -26.72
CA PRO A 11 4.17 -3.73 -25.35
C PRO A 11 3.05 -4.21 -24.43
N SER A 12 3.34 -5.21 -23.61
CA SER A 12 2.41 -5.71 -22.59
C SER A 12 2.37 -4.66 -21.48
N ALA A 13 1.34 -3.81 -21.47
CA ALA A 13 1.04 -2.98 -20.32
C ALA A 13 0.64 -3.93 -19.18
N ALA A 14 1.46 -4.00 -18.13
CA ALA A 14 1.07 -4.70 -16.92
C ALA A 14 -0.21 -4.06 -16.39
N LEU A 15 -1.24 -4.86 -16.11
CA LEU A 15 -2.45 -4.35 -15.51
C LEU A 15 -2.13 -3.89 -14.07
N PRO A 16 -2.70 -2.76 -13.62
CA PRO A 16 -2.56 -2.35 -12.24
C PRO A 16 -3.02 -3.48 -11.32
N ALA A 17 -2.27 -3.73 -10.26
CA ALA A 17 -2.67 -4.69 -9.25
C ALA A 17 -3.95 -4.20 -8.55
N SER A 18 -4.85 -5.13 -8.26
CA SER A 18 -6.09 -4.83 -7.56
C SER A 18 -5.94 -5.07 -6.06
N TRP A 19 -6.59 -4.22 -5.27
CA TRP A 19 -6.77 -4.45 -3.85
C TRP A 19 -7.66 -5.66 -3.60
N LYS A 20 -7.25 -6.54 -2.71
CA LYS A 20 -8.16 -7.50 -2.07
C LYS A 20 -8.78 -6.83 -0.86
N HIS A 21 -10.10 -6.69 -0.87
CA HIS A 21 -10.86 -6.18 0.26
C HIS A 21 -11.63 -7.32 0.93
N GLY A 22 -11.61 -7.36 2.25
CA GLY A 22 -12.40 -8.29 3.05
C GLY A 22 -12.60 -7.75 4.46
N GLN A 23 -13.24 -8.57 5.30
CA GLN A 23 -13.42 -8.26 6.71
C GLN A 23 -12.79 -9.33 7.60
N SER A 24 -12.25 -8.90 8.74
CA SER A 24 -11.71 -9.80 9.76
C SER A 24 -12.13 -9.32 11.14
N ARG A 25 -12.93 -10.13 11.85
CA ARG A 25 -13.41 -9.81 13.21
C ARG A 25 -14.06 -8.41 13.32
N GLY A 26 -14.78 -7.97 12.28
CA GLY A 26 -15.43 -6.66 12.23
C GLY A 26 -14.55 -5.51 11.72
N LEU A 27 -13.29 -5.77 11.35
CA LEU A 27 -12.38 -4.80 10.76
C LEU A 27 -12.36 -4.91 9.24
N ASP A 28 -12.33 -3.79 8.54
CA ASP A 28 -12.11 -3.75 7.10
C ASP A 28 -10.61 -3.98 6.83
N VAL A 29 -10.28 -4.90 5.93
CA VAL A 29 -8.91 -5.29 5.60
C VAL A 29 -8.69 -5.13 4.10
N TYR A 30 -7.71 -4.30 3.76
CA TYR A 30 -7.27 -4.08 2.38
C TYR A 30 -5.85 -4.63 2.21
N GLU A 31 -5.67 -5.52 1.25
CA GLU A 31 -4.38 -6.16 0.98
C GLU A 31 -3.96 -5.98 -0.48
N ALA A 32 -2.71 -5.59 -0.67
CA ALA A 32 -2.05 -5.49 -1.96
C ALA A 32 -0.78 -6.36 -1.94
N LYS A 33 -0.50 -7.05 -3.05
CA LYS A 33 0.70 -7.91 -3.21
C LYS A 33 1.44 -7.56 -4.49
N THR A 34 2.75 -7.74 -4.44
CA THR A 34 3.68 -7.60 -5.55
C THR A 34 4.77 -8.68 -5.40
N ASP A 35 5.61 -8.86 -6.40
CA ASP A 35 6.75 -9.80 -6.33
C ASP A 35 7.73 -9.41 -5.22
N GLY A 36 7.77 -8.12 -4.85
CA GLY A 36 8.61 -7.58 -3.79
C GLY A 36 8.04 -7.67 -2.37
N GLY A 37 6.80 -8.15 -2.18
CA GLY A 37 6.20 -8.22 -0.84
C GLY A 37 4.69 -7.95 -0.80
N ALA A 38 4.20 -7.56 0.38
CA ALA A 38 2.79 -7.28 0.59
C ALA A 38 2.59 -6.05 1.48
N MET A 39 1.45 -5.41 1.29
CA MET A 39 0.97 -4.33 2.14
C MET A 39 -0.46 -4.65 2.59
N ARG A 40 -0.73 -4.45 3.87
CA ARG A 40 -2.05 -4.64 4.47
C ARG A 40 -2.42 -3.43 5.31
N LEU A 41 -3.59 -2.87 5.03
CA LEU A 41 -4.21 -1.81 5.80
C LEU A 41 -5.44 -2.39 6.51
N VAL A 42 -5.45 -2.32 7.83
CA VAL A 42 -6.51 -2.83 8.69
C VAL A 42 -7.20 -1.64 9.35
N CYS A 43 -8.49 -1.47 9.10
CA CYS A 43 -9.23 -0.28 9.47
C CYS A 43 -10.35 -0.62 10.44
N ASP A 44 -10.44 0.15 11.53
CA ASP A 44 -11.48 0.04 12.55
C ASP A 44 -12.35 1.31 12.58
N PRO A 45 -13.12 1.60 11.50
CA PRO A 45 -13.96 2.79 11.45
C PRO A 45 -15.11 2.74 12.48
N ASP A 46 -15.56 1.53 12.80
CA ASP A 46 -16.69 1.28 13.68
C ASP A 46 -16.26 1.14 15.16
N ARG A 47 -14.95 1.31 15.44
CA ARG A 47 -14.34 1.34 16.78
C ARG A 47 -14.63 0.07 17.58
N VAL A 48 -14.61 -1.08 16.92
CA VAL A 48 -14.90 -2.40 17.49
C VAL A 48 -13.98 -2.69 18.68
N PHE A 49 -12.74 -2.17 18.67
CA PHE A 49 -11.73 -2.45 19.70
C PHE A 49 -11.33 -1.24 20.55
N GLY A 50 -12.10 -0.15 20.58
CA GLY A 50 -11.76 1.01 21.42
C GLY A 50 -12.74 2.17 21.33
N SER A 51 -12.46 3.27 22.03
CA SER A 51 -13.26 4.50 21.93
C SER A 51 -12.87 5.39 20.73
N THR A 52 -11.75 5.09 20.07
CA THR A 52 -11.19 5.81 18.93
C THR A 52 -10.92 4.85 17.77
N PRO A 53 -10.96 5.30 16.51
CA PRO A 53 -10.54 4.49 15.38
C PRO A 53 -9.12 3.92 15.60
N ASN A 54 -8.94 2.65 15.27
CA ASN A 54 -7.68 1.93 15.45
C ASN A 54 -7.25 1.30 14.13
N THR A 55 -6.68 2.13 13.26
CA THR A 55 -6.18 1.70 11.96
C THR A 55 -4.70 1.35 12.06
N SER A 56 -4.29 0.28 11.38
CA SER A 56 -2.91 -0.15 11.32
C SER A 56 -2.47 -0.48 9.90
N LEU A 57 -1.20 -0.21 9.62
CA LEU A 57 -0.51 -0.59 8.40
C LEU A 57 0.54 -1.64 8.73
N ILE A 58 0.55 -2.70 7.91
CA ILE A 58 1.54 -3.77 7.94
C ILE A 58 2.19 -3.83 6.57
N VAL A 59 3.52 -3.85 6.55
CA VAL A 59 4.33 -3.94 5.33
C VAL A 59 5.24 -5.16 5.49
N GLU A 60 5.07 -6.13 4.59
CA GLU A 60 5.84 -7.37 4.57
C GLU A 60 6.87 -7.28 3.44
N MET A 61 8.15 -7.21 3.79
CA MET A 61 9.28 -7.14 2.85
C MET A 61 10.24 -8.32 3.07
N PRO A 62 10.63 -9.06 2.01
CA PRO A 62 11.49 -10.24 2.14
C PRO A 62 12.87 -9.96 2.74
N LYS A 63 13.48 -8.80 2.45
CA LYS A 63 14.85 -8.50 2.89
C LYS A 63 14.91 -7.77 4.24
N GLU A 64 13.78 -7.27 4.75
CA GLU A 64 13.73 -6.57 6.03
C GLU A 64 12.42 -6.84 6.77
N LYS A 65 12.45 -7.75 7.76
CA LYS A 65 11.26 -8.19 8.51
C LYS A 65 10.79 -7.22 9.60
N ASP A 66 11.68 -6.37 10.12
CA ASP A 66 11.37 -5.38 11.17
C ASP A 66 12.04 -4.03 10.85
N PRO A 67 11.53 -3.32 9.83
CA PRO A 67 12.16 -2.08 9.39
C PRO A 67 12.05 -1.00 10.45
N LYS A 68 13.11 -0.23 10.69
CA LYS A 68 13.06 0.90 11.65
C LYS A 68 12.43 2.17 11.08
N ARG A 69 12.26 2.21 9.76
CA ARG A 69 11.60 3.28 9.04
C ARG A 69 11.00 2.73 7.76
N ILE A 70 9.79 3.17 7.46
CA ILE A 70 9.10 2.90 6.20
C ILE A 70 8.83 4.26 5.54
N VAL A 71 9.10 4.35 4.24
CA VAL A 71 8.80 5.54 3.43
C VAL A 71 7.93 5.14 2.26
N PHE A 72 6.78 5.79 2.14
CA PHE A 72 5.97 5.77 0.92
C PHE A 72 6.42 6.91 0.03
N LEU A 73 6.71 6.63 -1.23
CA LEU A 73 7.18 7.61 -2.22
C LEU A 73 6.31 7.52 -3.47
N ALA A 74 5.47 8.53 -3.69
CA ALA A 74 4.72 8.66 -4.92
C ALA A 74 5.59 9.20 -6.06
N ARG A 75 5.18 8.93 -7.30
CA ARG A 75 5.86 9.40 -8.52
C ARG A 75 6.02 10.93 -8.60
N ASN A 76 5.13 11.69 -7.97
CA ASN A 76 5.20 13.15 -7.91
C ASN A 76 6.17 13.68 -6.82
N GLY A 77 6.90 12.80 -6.13
CA GLY A 77 7.82 13.14 -5.06
C GLY A 77 7.16 13.33 -3.68
N GLN A 78 5.83 13.20 -3.56
CA GLN A 78 5.15 13.20 -2.27
C GLN A 78 5.62 12.00 -1.45
N GLN A 79 5.88 12.22 -0.16
CA GLN A 79 6.36 11.20 0.76
C GLN A 79 5.52 11.14 2.04
N ALA A 80 5.37 9.92 2.56
CA ALA A 80 4.88 9.67 3.92
C ALA A 80 5.88 8.79 4.66
N HIS A 81 6.19 9.15 5.91
CA HIS A 81 7.20 8.49 6.72
C HIS A 81 6.60 7.90 7.99
N PHE A 82 6.98 6.65 8.28
CA PHE A 82 6.48 5.92 9.43
C PHE A 82 7.60 5.24 10.20
N VAL A 83 7.40 5.13 11.52
CA VAL A 83 8.25 4.34 12.42
C VAL A 83 7.37 3.23 12.99
N PRO A 84 7.51 1.99 12.49
CA PRO A 84 6.72 0.87 13.00
C PRO A 84 7.25 0.41 14.37
N VAL A 85 6.34 -0.18 15.14
CA VAL A 85 6.63 -0.88 16.39
C VAL A 85 6.34 -2.35 16.15
N ASN A 86 7.36 -3.22 16.27
CA ASN A 86 7.26 -4.66 15.98
C ASN A 86 6.70 -4.94 14.56
N GLY A 87 7.18 -4.21 13.55
CA GLY A 87 6.70 -4.33 12.17
C GLY A 87 5.31 -3.77 11.86
N ILE A 88 4.64 -3.11 12.82
CA ILE A 88 3.29 -2.54 12.66
C ILE A 88 3.34 -1.02 12.80
N VAL A 89 2.75 -0.30 11.85
CA VAL A 89 2.52 1.14 11.95
C VAL A 89 1.10 1.35 12.48
N LEU A 90 0.99 1.81 13.73
CA LEU A 90 -0.28 2.17 14.35
C LEU A 90 -0.59 3.63 14.08
N MET A 91 -1.74 3.93 13.46
CA MET A 91 -2.14 5.29 13.07
C MET A 91 -1.99 6.30 14.22
N ASN A 92 -2.44 5.92 15.42
CA ASN A 92 -2.48 6.79 16.59
C ASN A 92 -1.08 7.15 17.14
N ASP A 93 -0.05 6.40 16.75
CA ASP A 93 1.35 6.67 17.15
C ASP A 93 2.11 7.48 16.09
N GLN A 94 1.48 7.76 14.95
CA GLN A 94 2.10 8.49 13.85
C GLN A 94 1.62 9.94 13.79
N LYS A 95 2.36 10.75 13.03
CA LYS A 95 1.94 12.11 12.72
C LYS A 95 0.69 12.08 11.81
N PRO A 96 -0.42 12.76 12.17
CA PRO A 96 -1.64 12.75 11.37
C PRO A 96 -1.45 13.18 9.91
N GLU A 97 -0.54 14.12 9.66
CA GLU A 97 -0.21 14.57 8.30
C GLU A 97 0.48 13.51 7.46
N GLU A 98 1.33 12.67 8.06
CA GLU A 98 2.02 11.59 7.34
C GLU A 98 1.02 10.46 7.01
N TRP A 99 0.15 10.11 7.96
CA TRP A 99 -0.92 9.15 7.73
C TRP A 99 -1.84 9.59 6.58
N ARG A 100 -2.30 10.85 6.62
CA ARG A 100 -3.16 11.41 5.57
C ARG A 100 -2.50 11.41 4.20
N LYS A 101 -1.21 11.77 4.09
CA LYS A 101 -0.47 11.69 2.82
C LYS A 101 -0.47 10.28 2.24
N MET A 102 -0.25 9.26 3.07
CA MET A 102 -0.31 7.86 2.64
C MET A 102 -1.73 7.48 2.20
N LEU A 103 -2.77 7.83 2.96
CA LEU A 103 -4.15 7.56 2.56
C LEU A 103 -4.50 8.26 1.24
N ASP A 104 -4.07 9.50 1.03
CA ASP A 104 -4.28 10.22 -0.22
C ASP A 104 -3.61 9.52 -1.41
N MET A 105 -2.37 9.02 -1.23
CA MET A 105 -1.68 8.22 -2.23
C MET A 105 -2.46 6.93 -2.55
N ILE A 106 -2.90 6.20 -1.53
CA ILE A 106 -3.64 4.94 -1.69
C ILE A 106 -5.01 5.17 -2.35
N LYS A 107 -5.77 6.16 -1.89
CA LYS A 107 -7.10 6.51 -2.43
C LYS A 107 -7.02 6.92 -3.90
N LYS A 108 -6.00 7.70 -4.25
CA LYS A 108 -5.75 8.13 -5.64
C LYS A 108 -5.31 6.97 -6.54
N GLY A 109 -4.67 5.94 -5.97
CA GLY A 109 -4.07 4.86 -6.75
C GLY A 109 -2.90 5.35 -7.62
N GLY A 110 -2.54 4.53 -8.59
CA GLY A 110 -1.36 4.71 -9.44
C GLY A 110 -0.10 4.14 -8.81
N GLU A 111 1.05 4.64 -9.28
CA GLU A 111 2.35 4.12 -8.88
C GLU A 111 2.95 4.83 -7.66
N PHE A 112 3.37 4.04 -6.68
CA PHE A 112 4.19 4.49 -5.55
C PHE A 112 5.13 3.37 -5.08
N ALA A 113 6.27 3.76 -4.51
CA ALA A 113 7.21 2.86 -3.88
C ALA A 113 7.03 2.84 -2.36
N VAL A 114 7.29 1.68 -1.75
CA VAL A 114 7.49 1.53 -0.32
C VAL A 114 8.95 1.16 -0.11
N VAL A 115 9.64 1.92 0.72
CA VAL A 115 11.11 1.87 0.87
C VAL A 115 11.47 1.75 2.34
N THR A 116 12.43 0.89 2.63
CA THR A 116 13.08 0.72 3.93
C THR A 116 14.58 0.93 3.78
N ALA A 117 15.37 0.64 4.82
CA ALA A 117 16.82 0.79 4.73
C ALA A 117 17.45 -0.29 3.83
N ASN A 118 16.88 -1.49 3.81
CA ASN A 118 17.47 -2.66 3.14
C ASN A 118 16.58 -3.26 2.05
N ASP A 119 15.36 -2.75 1.84
CA ASP A 119 14.46 -3.24 0.81
C ASP A 119 13.59 -2.14 0.19
N SER A 120 13.05 -2.44 -0.99
CA SER A 120 12.04 -1.62 -1.63
C SER A 120 11.11 -2.46 -2.49
N MET A 121 9.86 -2.01 -2.60
CA MET A 121 8.90 -2.57 -3.54
C MET A 121 8.07 -1.46 -4.15
N THR A 122 7.66 -1.66 -5.40
CA THR A 122 6.78 -0.73 -6.12
C THR A 122 5.41 -1.36 -6.28
N PHE A 123 4.39 -0.53 -6.07
CA PHE A 123 3.00 -0.84 -6.32
C PHE A 123 2.50 0.02 -7.47
N GLU A 124 1.74 -0.58 -8.38
CA GLU A 124 0.86 0.11 -9.32
C GLU A 124 -0.55 -0.39 -9.01
N LEU A 125 -1.36 0.43 -8.35
CA LEU A 125 -2.65 -0.01 -7.79
C LEU A 125 -3.80 0.81 -8.35
N GLU A 126 -4.95 0.16 -8.54
CA GLU A 126 -6.21 0.87 -8.79
C GLU A 126 -6.59 1.77 -7.59
N PRO A 127 -7.26 2.91 -7.84
CA PRO A 127 -7.76 3.79 -6.78
C PRO A 127 -8.79 3.07 -5.91
N ILE A 128 -8.84 3.45 -4.63
CA ILE A 128 -9.81 2.91 -3.68
C ILE A 128 -10.63 4.04 -3.04
N GLY A 129 -11.83 4.27 -3.60
CA GLY A 129 -12.68 5.41 -3.24
C GLY A 129 -13.41 5.28 -1.90
N SER A 130 -13.62 4.06 -1.40
CA SER A 130 -14.41 3.78 -0.18
C SER A 130 -13.56 3.47 1.06
N LEU A 131 -12.30 3.93 1.09
CA LEU A 131 -11.37 3.64 2.16
C LEU A 131 -11.78 4.34 3.48
N ARG A 132 -12.14 3.57 4.50
CA ARG A 132 -12.57 4.06 5.84
C ARG A 132 -11.47 3.87 6.90
N CYS A 133 -10.33 4.49 6.69
CA CYS A 133 -9.10 4.25 7.47
C CYS A 133 -8.57 5.53 8.14
N GLU A 134 -9.47 6.48 8.38
CA GLU A 134 -9.23 7.79 9.01
C GLU A 134 -9.43 7.77 10.53
#